data_AF-A0A7X0L9Y4-F1
#
_entry.id   AF-A0A7X0L9Y4-F1
#
_cell.length_a   1.000
_cell.length_b   1.000
_cell.length_c   1.000
_cell.angle_alpha   90.00
_cell.angle_beta   90.00
_cell.angle_gamma   90.00
#
_symmetry.space_group_name_H-M   'P 1'
#
loop_
_entity.id
_entity.type
_entity.pdbx_description
1 polymer ?
#
loop_
_entity_poly.entity_id
_entity_poly.type
_entity_poly.pdbx_seq_one_letter_code
_entity_poly.pdbx_strand_id
1 'polypeptide(L)'
;MDLLKNKVPPGYGLDKEYEVVDGSTPAMPAELKRAYAKKEPVAVTLWSPHWAYGDYEPTKLKDPEKGFGEGSTIRTVSNEKFPEEYPRLTKWIKNFEMSEDELGTLESESKNRGQDHEEEAVAEWLEQHPDMVQRMTPQ
;
A
#
# COMPACT_ATOMS: atom_id res chain seq x y z
N MET A 1 -3.85 -13.63 -5.19
CA MET A 1 -2.86 -14.40 -5.97
C MET A 1 -3.38 -14.88 -7.32
N ASP A 2 -4.66 -15.30 -7.47
CA ASP A 2 -5.19 -15.83 -8.74
C ASP A 2 -4.96 -14.91 -9.95
N LEU A 3 -5.27 -13.61 -9.82
CA LEU A 3 -5.01 -12.61 -10.85
C LEU A 3 -3.54 -12.62 -11.33
N LEU A 4 -2.62 -12.63 -10.37
CA LEU A 4 -1.19 -12.54 -10.63
C LEU A 4 -0.61 -13.84 -11.22
N LYS A 5 -1.15 -15.00 -10.87
CA LYS A 5 -0.63 -16.28 -11.38
C LYS A 5 -1.25 -16.70 -12.69
N ASN A 6 -2.56 -16.48 -12.83
CA ASN A 6 -3.35 -17.13 -13.86
C ASN A 6 -3.88 -16.16 -14.92
N LYS A 7 -3.76 -14.84 -14.72
CA LYS A 7 -4.27 -13.84 -15.66
C LYS A 7 -3.20 -12.93 -16.20
N VAL A 8 -2.43 -12.27 -15.31
CA VAL A 8 -1.49 -11.23 -15.73
C VAL A 8 -0.33 -11.79 -16.58
N PRO A 9 0.57 -12.66 -16.07
CA PRO A 9 1.67 -13.18 -16.88
C PRO A 9 1.19 -13.90 -18.15
N PRO A 10 0.17 -14.78 -18.11
CA PRO A 10 -0.36 -15.40 -19.33
C PRO A 10 -0.94 -14.41 -20.34
N GLY A 11 -1.62 -13.36 -19.87
CA GLY A 11 -2.17 -12.30 -20.73
C GLY A 11 -1.09 -11.54 -21.51
N TYR A 12 0.14 -11.55 -21.01
CA TYR A 12 1.31 -10.96 -21.65
C TYR A 12 2.26 -12.01 -22.28
N GLY A 13 1.92 -13.30 -22.21
CA GLY A 13 2.79 -14.40 -22.65
C GLY A 13 4.08 -14.57 -21.83
N LEU A 14 4.14 -13.99 -20.63
CA LEU A 14 5.30 -14.01 -19.74
C LEU A 14 5.39 -15.30 -18.90
N ASP A 15 4.30 -16.06 -18.84
CA ASP A 15 4.17 -17.31 -18.08
C ASP A 15 5.10 -18.44 -18.56
N LYS A 16 5.74 -18.27 -19.71
CA LYS A 16 6.74 -19.19 -20.27
C LYS A 16 8.17 -18.92 -19.81
N GLU A 17 8.45 -17.69 -19.39
CA GLU A 17 9.79 -17.21 -19.04
C GLU A 17 9.91 -16.84 -17.56
N TYR A 18 8.80 -16.44 -16.94
CA TYR A 18 8.74 -15.98 -15.57
C TYR A 18 7.82 -16.86 -14.74
N GLU A 19 8.33 -17.30 -13.59
CA GLU A 19 7.56 -17.96 -12.55
C GLU A 19 7.18 -16.94 -11.47
N VAL A 20 5.88 -16.88 -11.12
CA VAL A 20 5.42 -16.08 -9.99
C VAL A 20 5.67 -16.85 -8.70
N VAL A 21 6.70 -16.45 -7.97
CA VAL A 21 7.06 -17.03 -6.67
C VAL A 21 6.16 -16.45 -5.57
N ASP A 22 5.52 -17.33 -4.79
CA ASP A 22 4.78 -16.90 -3.61
C ASP A 22 5.74 -16.34 -2.55
N GLY A 23 5.39 -15.19 -2.00
CA GLY A 23 6.08 -14.59 -0.87
C GLY A 23 5.11 -14.14 0.20
N SER A 24 5.66 -13.63 1.29
CA SER A 24 4.93 -12.86 2.29
C SER A 24 5.19 -11.37 2.13
N THR A 25 4.36 -10.53 2.76
CA THR A 25 4.56 -9.07 2.80
C THR A 25 5.99 -8.66 3.18
N PRO A 26 6.70 -9.28 4.14
CA PRO A 26 8.11 -8.96 4.39
C PRO A 26 9.10 -9.63 3.43
N ALA A 27 8.76 -10.75 2.79
CA ALA A 27 9.69 -11.47 1.91
C ALA A 27 9.99 -10.69 0.62
N MET A 28 8.96 -10.13 -0.03
CA MET A 28 9.15 -9.38 -1.28
C MET A 28 10.06 -8.15 -1.10
N PRO A 29 9.87 -7.27 -0.09
CA PRO A 29 10.77 -6.14 0.15
C PRO A 29 12.20 -6.56 0.52
N ALA A 30 12.38 -7.69 1.22
CA ALA A 30 13.70 -8.22 1.53
C ALA A 30 14.45 -8.66 0.26
N GLU A 31 13.78 -9.33 -0.67
CA GLU A 31 14.36 -9.71 -1.96
C GLU A 31 14.65 -8.49 -2.85
N LEU A 32 13.74 -7.51 -2.89
CA LEU A 32 13.98 -6.23 -3.57
C LEU A 32 15.25 -5.55 -3.03
N LYS A 33 15.36 -5.41 -1.70
CA LYS A 33 16.54 -4.83 -1.05
C LYS A 33 17.82 -5.59 -1.40
N ARG A 34 17.77 -6.92 -1.40
CA ARG A 34 18.91 -7.79 -1.73
C ARG A 34 19.37 -7.59 -3.17
N ALA A 35 18.45 -7.63 -4.12
CA ALA A 35 18.76 -7.46 -5.54
C ALA A 35 19.27 -6.05 -5.84
N TYR A 36 18.65 -5.03 -5.23
CA TYR A 36 19.07 -3.63 -5.36
C TYR A 36 20.51 -3.41 -4.87
N ALA A 37 20.85 -3.94 -3.69
CA ALA A 37 22.21 -3.86 -3.13
C ALA A 37 23.26 -4.55 -4.02
N LYS A 38 22.88 -5.63 -4.72
CA LYS A 38 23.75 -6.36 -5.65
C LYS A 38 23.73 -5.81 -7.08
N LYS A 39 22.88 -4.84 -7.39
CA LYS A 39 22.62 -4.34 -8.75
C LYS A 39 22.19 -5.44 -9.72
N GLU A 40 21.40 -6.38 -9.22
CA GLU A 40 20.84 -7.48 -10.01
C GLU A 40 19.45 -7.08 -10.55
N PRO A 41 19.09 -7.50 -11.78
CA PRO A 41 17.74 -7.31 -12.28
C PRO A 41 16.71 -7.98 -11.38
N VAL A 42 15.64 -7.26 -11.06
CA VAL A 42 14.53 -7.77 -10.24
C VAL A 42 13.21 -7.20 -10.74
N ALA A 43 12.18 -8.05 -10.79
CA ALA A 43 10.81 -7.66 -11.03
C ALA A 43 9.97 -8.10 -9.82
N VAL A 44 9.26 -7.16 -9.21
CA VAL A 44 8.37 -7.43 -8.07
C VAL A 44 6.99 -6.89 -8.34
N THR A 45 6.00 -7.49 -7.69
CA THR A 45 4.64 -6.95 -7.66
C THR A 45 4.51 -6.01 -6.48
N LEU A 46 4.25 -4.74 -6.77
CA LEU A 46 4.18 -3.65 -5.80
C LEU A 46 2.93 -2.80 -6.07
N TRP A 47 2.39 -2.14 -5.06
CA TRP A 47 1.23 -1.25 -5.17
C TRP A 47 1.61 0.19 -4.80
N SER A 48 0.75 1.15 -5.15
CA SER A 48 0.89 2.53 -4.67
C SER A 48 -0.34 2.94 -3.86
N PRO A 49 -0.16 3.78 -2.82
CA PRO A 49 1.13 4.25 -2.29
C PRO A 49 1.91 3.14 -1.55
N HIS A 50 3.26 3.19 -1.59
CA HIS A 50 4.14 2.29 -0.83
C HIS A 50 5.53 2.91 -0.59
N TRP A 51 6.09 2.79 0.62
CA TRP A 51 7.42 3.32 1.00
C TRP A 51 8.57 2.93 0.07
N ALA A 52 8.50 1.76 -0.57
CA ALA A 52 9.56 1.25 -1.45
C ALA A 52 9.79 2.13 -2.68
N TYR A 53 8.80 2.95 -3.08
CA TYR A 53 8.98 3.92 -4.15
C TYR A 53 9.93 5.07 -3.78
N GLY A 54 9.95 5.47 -2.50
CA GLY A 54 10.89 6.47 -2.00
C GLY A 54 12.29 5.91 -1.74
N ASP A 55 12.38 4.69 -1.21
CA ASP A 55 13.67 4.09 -0.84
C ASP A 55 14.47 3.57 -2.05
N TYR A 56 13.81 3.12 -3.13
CA TYR A 56 14.47 2.40 -4.23
C TYR A 56 14.20 2.96 -5.64
N GLU A 57 13.29 3.92 -5.80
CA GLU A 57 12.90 4.52 -7.09
C GLU A 57 12.63 3.49 -8.22
N PRO A 58 11.83 2.43 -8.00
CA PRO A 58 11.57 1.42 -9.01
C PRO A 58 10.77 1.99 -10.17
N THR A 59 11.04 1.50 -11.38
CA THR A 59 10.27 1.88 -12.58
C THR A 59 8.97 1.09 -12.67
N LYS A 60 7.82 1.78 -12.68
CA LYS A 60 6.52 1.14 -12.97
C LYS A 60 6.45 0.72 -14.44
N LEU A 61 6.23 -0.57 -14.67
CA LEU A 61 5.99 -1.10 -16.02
C LEU A 61 4.59 -0.71 -16.51
N LYS A 62 4.45 -0.46 -17.81
CA LYS A 62 3.16 -0.16 -18.42
C LYS A 62 2.30 -1.43 -18.48
N ASP A 63 1.01 -1.28 -18.18
CA ASP A 63 0.00 -2.35 -18.26
C ASP A 63 -1.03 -2.05 -19.38
N PRO A 64 -0.66 -2.19 -20.66
CA PRO A 64 -1.50 -1.77 -21.79
C PRO A 64 -2.81 -2.58 -21.91
N GLU A 65 -2.81 -3.86 -21.52
CA GLU A 65 -4.00 -4.73 -21.51
C GLU A 65 -4.83 -4.55 -20.22
N LYS A 66 -4.39 -3.67 -19.30
CA LYS A 66 -5.02 -3.46 -17.99
C LYS A 66 -5.22 -4.76 -17.21
N GLY A 67 -4.21 -5.64 -17.23
CA GLY A 67 -4.24 -6.94 -16.55
C GLY A 67 -4.45 -6.80 -15.04
N PHE A 68 -4.02 -5.68 -14.44
CA PHE A 68 -4.26 -5.35 -13.03
C PHE A 68 -5.54 -4.51 -12.79
N GLY A 69 -6.28 -4.18 -13.85
CA GLY A 69 -7.42 -3.27 -13.81
C GLY A 69 -7.04 -1.80 -14.02
N GLU A 70 -8.01 -0.90 -13.86
CA GLU A 70 -7.81 0.55 -14.10
C GLU A 70 -7.20 1.30 -12.91
N GLY A 71 -7.07 0.62 -11.76
CA GLY A 71 -6.63 1.19 -10.51
C GLY A 71 -7.30 0.52 -9.31
N SER A 72 -6.77 0.79 -8.12
CA SER A 72 -7.33 0.31 -6.85
C SER A 72 -7.85 1.49 -6.03
N THR A 73 -8.87 1.24 -5.22
CA THR A 73 -9.34 2.21 -4.22
C THR A 73 -9.32 1.56 -2.85
N ILE A 74 -8.92 2.33 -1.84
CA ILE A 74 -9.05 1.91 -0.44
C ILE A 74 -10.44 2.33 0.03
N ARG A 75 -11.17 1.41 0.64
CA ARG A 75 -12.54 1.64 1.11
C ARG A 75 -12.69 1.14 2.53
N THR A 76 -13.30 1.97 3.38
CA THR A 76 -13.69 1.54 4.71
C THR A 76 -15.04 0.84 4.64
N VAL A 77 -15.12 -0.36 5.20
CA VAL A 77 -16.34 -1.17 5.27
C VAL A 77 -16.72 -1.39 6.73
N SER A 78 -18.03 -1.42 7.01
CA SER A 78 -18.57 -1.71 8.34
C SER A 78 -19.75 -2.66 8.21
N ASN A 79 -20.16 -3.28 9.31
CA ASN A 79 -21.40 -4.06 9.33
C ASN A 79 -22.63 -3.13 9.19
N GLU A 80 -23.78 -3.68 8.79
CA GLU A 80 -24.98 -2.90 8.47
C GLU A 80 -25.53 -2.08 9.65
N LYS A 81 -25.32 -2.52 10.90
CA LYS A 81 -25.86 -1.85 12.11
C LYS A 81 -24.94 -0.76 12.66
N PHE A 82 -23.65 -0.79 12.30
CA PHE A 82 -22.64 0.14 12.82
C PHE A 82 -23.02 1.63 12.64
N PRO A 83 -23.59 2.06 11.51
CA PRO A 83 -24.05 3.44 11.35
C PRO A 83 -25.11 3.90 12.35
N GLU A 84 -25.99 2.99 12.76
CA GLU A 84 -27.07 3.27 13.71
C GLU A 84 -26.56 3.28 15.15
N GLU A 85 -25.70 2.32 15.50
CA GLU A 85 -25.11 2.20 16.83
C GLU A 85 -24.08 3.29 17.12
N TYR A 86 -23.32 3.72 16.10
CA TYR A 86 -22.21 4.67 16.23
C TYR A 86 -22.27 5.77 15.18
N PRO A 87 -23.29 6.66 15.21
CA PRO A 87 -23.48 7.68 14.18
C PRO A 87 -22.33 8.69 14.13
N ARG A 88 -21.74 9.05 15.28
CA ARG A 88 -20.59 9.98 15.34
C ARG A 88 -19.35 9.38 14.71
N LEU A 89 -18.99 8.14 15.08
CA LEU A 89 -17.84 7.45 14.49
C LEU A 89 -18.04 7.23 13.00
N THR A 90 -19.27 6.94 12.57
CA THR A 90 -19.61 6.79 11.16
C THR A 90 -19.37 8.09 10.38
N LYS A 91 -19.72 9.25 10.93
CA LYS A 91 -19.39 10.56 10.31
C LYS A 91 -17.88 10.72 10.16
N TRP A 92 -17.11 10.42 11.21
CA TRP A 92 -15.66 10.56 11.20
C TRP A 92 -14.99 9.62 10.19
N ILE A 93 -15.34 8.34 10.21
CA ILE A 93 -14.79 7.33 9.30
C ILE A 93 -15.15 7.64 7.83
N LYS A 94 -16.35 8.17 7.56
CA LYS A 94 -16.75 8.58 6.20
C LYS A 94 -15.99 9.80 5.69
N ASN A 95 -15.54 10.67 6.58
CA ASN A 95 -14.77 11.87 6.23
C ASN A 95 -13.26 11.62 6.23
N PHE A 96 -12.81 10.43 6.63
CA PHE A 96 -11.41 10.07 6.63
C PHE A 96 -10.93 9.82 5.20
N GLU A 97 -10.04 10.70 4.75
CA GLU A 97 -9.36 10.61 3.46
C GLU A 97 -7.89 10.96 3.64
N MET A 98 -7.03 10.27 2.90
CA MET A 98 -5.59 10.56 2.80
C MET A 98 -5.19 10.64 1.34
N SER A 99 -4.27 11.55 1.01
CA SER A 99 -3.59 11.51 -0.29
C SER A 99 -2.61 10.33 -0.37
N GLU A 100 -2.16 9.98 -1.58
CA GLU A 100 -1.13 8.95 -1.76
C GLU A 100 0.17 9.33 -1.02
N ASP A 101 0.54 10.62 -1.04
CA ASP A 101 1.74 11.12 -0.36
C ASP A 101 1.61 10.98 1.16
N GLU A 102 0.47 11.37 1.73
CA GLU A 102 0.22 11.24 3.19
C GLU A 102 0.28 9.80 3.66
N LEU A 103 -0.35 8.89 2.91
CA LEU A 103 -0.33 7.46 3.26
C LEU A 103 1.07 6.87 3.07
N GLY A 104 1.81 7.29 2.05
CA GLY A 104 3.18 6.86 1.81
C GLY A 104 4.16 7.33 2.88
N THR A 105 4.07 8.58 3.34
CA THR A 105 4.93 9.08 4.42
C THR A 105 4.59 8.43 5.75
N LEU A 106 3.30 8.22 6.05
CA LEU A 106 2.87 7.50 7.26
C LEU A 106 3.40 6.06 7.28
N GLU A 107 3.31 5.35 6.16
CA GLU A 107 3.84 3.99 6.04
C GLU A 107 5.37 3.96 6.22
N SER A 108 6.06 4.98 5.71
CA SER A 108 7.51 5.13 5.85
C SER A 108 7.92 5.34 7.32
N GLU A 109 7.23 6.22 8.06
CA GLU A 109 7.46 6.43 9.49
C GLU A 109 7.23 5.15 10.30
N SER A 110 6.11 4.48 10.05
CA SER A 110 5.80 3.19 10.71
C SER A 110 6.87 2.13 10.43
N LYS A 111 7.30 1.99 9.17
CA LYS A 111 8.37 1.06 8.79
C LYS A 111 9.72 1.41 9.42
N ASN A 112 10.05 2.69 9.56
CA ASN A 112 11.34 3.13 10.10
C ASN A 112 11.43 2.93 11.61
N ARG A 113 10.33 3.12 12.34
CA ARG A 113 10.24 2.80 13.77
C ARG A 113 10.25 1.30 14.03
N GLY A 114 9.60 0.52 13.16
CA GLY A 114 9.54 -0.93 13.27
C GLY A 114 8.26 -1.42 13.96
N GLN A 115 8.16 -2.74 14.07
CA GLN A 115 6.99 -3.41 14.64
C GLN A 115 6.80 -3.04 16.12
N ASP A 116 5.54 -3.04 16.56
CA ASP A 116 5.11 -2.75 17.94
C ASP A 116 5.27 -1.28 18.35
N HIS A 117 5.62 -0.38 17.43
CA HIS A 117 5.82 1.06 17.67
C HIS A 117 4.89 1.92 16.79
N GLU A 118 3.79 1.35 16.31
CA GLU A 118 2.86 1.99 15.38
C GLU A 118 2.19 3.22 15.99
N GLU A 119 1.82 3.17 17.28
CA GLU A 119 1.22 4.32 17.97
C GLU A 119 2.18 5.51 18.03
N GLU A 120 3.45 5.26 18.33
CA GLU A 120 4.47 6.31 18.37
C GLU A 120 4.77 6.86 16.98
N ALA A 121 4.78 6.00 15.95
CA ALA A 121 4.96 6.41 14.56
C ALA A 121 3.82 7.33 14.09
N VAL A 122 2.58 6.95 14.40
CA VAL A 122 1.41 7.78 14.10
C VAL A 122 1.49 9.09 14.87
N ALA A 123 1.85 9.08 16.15
CA ALA A 123 1.95 10.28 16.96
C ALA A 123 2.97 11.28 16.38
N GLU A 124 4.17 10.82 16.03
CA GLU A 124 5.20 11.66 15.41
C GLU A 124 4.79 12.17 14.03
N TRP A 125 4.19 11.30 13.21
CA TRP A 125 3.67 11.71 11.90
C TRP A 125 2.60 12.81 12.04
N LEU A 126 1.73 12.71 13.05
CA LEU A 126 0.71 13.73 13.34
C LEU A 126 1.30 15.09 13.78
N GLU A 127 2.52 15.13 14.32
CA GLU A 127 3.20 16.41 14.61
C GLU A 127 3.51 17.19 13.32
N GLN A 128 3.78 16.47 12.22
CA GLN A 128 4.04 17.04 10.90
C GLN A 128 2.74 17.26 10.09
N HIS A 129 1.66 16.56 10.46
CA HIS A 129 0.35 16.60 9.80
C HIS A 129 -0.79 16.98 10.78
N PRO A 130 -0.72 18.16 11.44
CA PRO A 130 -1.63 18.51 12.54
C PRO A 130 -3.09 18.71 12.11
N ASP A 131 -3.35 18.91 10.82
CA ASP A 131 -4.68 19.05 10.25
C ASP A 131 -5.41 17.70 10.11
N MET A 132 -4.68 16.57 10.05
CA MET A 132 -5.26 15.24 9.83
C MET A 132 -6.32 14.89 10.88
N VAL A 133 -6.03 15.14 12.16
CA VAL A 133 -6.97 14.86 13.26
C VAL A 133 -8.25 15.68 13.09
N GLN A 134 -8.12 16.94 12.69
CA GLN A 134 -9.27 17.84 12.54
C GLN A 134 -10.12 17.45 11.33
N ARG A 135 -9.49 17.02 10.23
CA ARG A 135 -10.17 16.46 9.04
C ARG A 135 -10.91 15.17 9.36
N MET A 136 -10.30 14.27 10.13
CA MET A 136 -10.88 12.98 10.49
C MET A 136 -12.00 13.11 11.53
N THR A 137 -11.83 13.98 12.53
CA THR A 137 -12.80 14.15 13.63
C THR A 137 -13.44 15.53 13.63
N PRO A 138 -14.17 15.93 12.58
CA PRO A 138 -14.86 17.21 12.57
C PRO A 138 -15.96 17.19 13.64
N GLN A 139 -16.03 18.28 14.40
CA GLN A 139 -17.04 18.45 15.46
C GLN A 139 -18.45 18.53 14.89
#